data_AF-A0A522DS31-F1
#
_entry.id   AF-A0A522DS31-F1
#
_cell.length_a   1.000
_cell.length_b   1.000
_cell.length_c   1.000
_cell.angle_alpha   90.00
_cell.angle_beta   90.00
_cell.angle_gamma   90.00
#
_symmetry.space_group_name_H-M   'P 1'
#
loop_
_entity.id
_entity.type
_entity.pdbx_description
1 polymer ?
#
loop_
_entity_poly.entity_id
_entity_poly.type
_entity_poly.pdbx_seq_one_letter_code
_entity_poly.pdbx_strand_id
1 'polypeptide(L)'
;MIQEEKTRQENFKVVYEQIHNSIRYFLDWRHKLFVGYIVIISALYYFIITWLSQQEHYDPFIYKLSCGVGSGLSILFFFLNLRNNQVIWRYQNNGYMYEKRLGMIDIDSDNPLHGLFGAMIEKRIKQQVDSKKTPRIKMQLKDALQLFRLTHVGIMNWFFILGVISFIILFFLRK
;
A
#
# COMPACT_ATOMS: atom_id res chain seq x y z
N MET A 1 -26.86 30.45 12.95
CA MET A 1 -27.44 29.10 12.73
C MET A 1 -27.46 28.67 11.26
N ILE A 2 -28.38 29.09 10.38
CA ILE A 2 -28.46 28.57 9.00
C ILE A 2 -27.18 28.84 8.17
N GLN A 3 -26.55 29.99 8.36
CA GLN A 3 -25.35 30.37 7.62
C GLN A 3 -24.09 29.62 8.08
N GLU A 4 -23.96 29.38 9.40
CA GLU A 4 -22.86 28.58 9.97
C GLU A 4 -22.95 27.11 9.53
N GLU A 5 -24.16 26.58 9.38
CA GLU A 5 -24.39 25.21 8.94
C GLU A 5 -24.02 25.01 7.46
N LYS A 6 -24.37 25.98 6.59
CA LYS A 6 -23.90 26.01 5.20
C LYS A 6 -22.38 26.10 5.08
N THR A 7 -21.74 27.00 5.82
CA THR A 7 -20.27 27.14 5.81
C THR A 7 -19.58 25.88 6.33
N ARG A 8 -20.17 25.18 7.31
CA ARG A 8 -19.66 23.90 7.82
C ARG A 8 -19.76 22.78 6.77
N GLN A 9 -20.85 22.72 6.01
CA GLN A 9 -21.03 21.76 4.91
C GLN A 9 -20.10 22.02 3.72
N GLU A 10 -19.86 23.28 3.36
CA GLU A 10 -18.92 23.64 2.29
C GLU A 10 -17.47 23.31 2.68
N ASN A 11 -17.06 23.65 3.90
CA ASN A 11 -15.74 23.28 4.41
C ASN A 11 -15.54 21.76 4.47
N PHE A 12 -16.60 21.03 4.84
CA PHE A 12 -16.58 19.58 4.83
C PHE A 12 -16.31 19.03 3.43
N LYS A 13 -17.05 19.52 2.43
CA LYS A 13 -16.92 19.10 1.03
C LYS A 13 -15.50 19.35 0.51
N VAL A 14 -14.92 20.52 0.79
CA VAL A 14 -13.56 20.88 0.35
C VAL A 14 -12.50 19.96 0.96
N VAL A 15 -12.53 19.75 2.28
CA VAL A 15 -11.56 18.90 2.99
C VAL A 15 -11.69 17.44 2.55
N TYR A 16 -12.92 16.98 2.36
CA TYR A 16 -13.23 15.65 1.90
C TYR A 16 -12.71 15.41 0.47
N GLU A 17 -12.96 16.35 -0.44
CA GLU A 17 -12.49 16.29 -1.82
C GLU A 17 -10.96 16.31 -1.91
N GLN A 18 -10.29 17.10 -1.07
CA GLN A 18 -8.83 17.09 -0.95
C GLN A 18 -8.28 15.73 -0.49
N ILE A 19 -8.88 15.12 0.53
CA ILE A 19 -8.47 13.79 1.02
C ILE A 19 -8.70 12.73 -0.07
N HIS A 20 -9.85 12.76 -0.74
CA HIS A 20 -10.18 11.83 -1.81
C HIS A 20 -9.21 11.93 -2.98
N ASN A 21 -8.94 13.14 -3.46
CA ASN A 21 -8.00 13.39 -4.55
C ASN A 21 -6.58 12.98 -4.19
N SER A 22 -6.15 13.22 -2.94
CA SER A 22 -4.84 12.78 -2.44
C SER A 22 -4.73 11.26 -2.43
N ILE A 23 -5.74 10.54 -1.91
CA ILE A 23 -5.75 9.08 -1.91
C ILE A 23 -5.69 8.53 -3.34
N ARG A 24 -6.46 9.10 -4.27
CA ARG A 24 -6.47 8.69 -5.67
C ARG A 24 -5.10 8.90 -6.32
N TYR A 25 -4.46 10.05 -6.06
CA TYR A 25 -3.11 10.34 -6.54
C TYR A 25 -2.10 9.30 -6.05
N PHE A 26 -2.08 8.99 -4.75
CA PHE A 26 -1.14 8.01 -4.20
C PHE A 26 -1.43 6.56 -4.65
N LEU A 27 -2.71 6.23 -4.89
CA LEU A 27 -3.09 4.95 -5.51
C LEU A 27 -2.59 4.84 -6.95
N ASP A 28 -2.72 5.89 -7.76
CA ASP A 28 -2.16 5.93 -9.11
C ASP A 28 -0.62 5.82 -9.09
N TRP A 29 0.02 6.56 -8.18
CA TRP A 29 1.46 6.51 -7.97
C TRP A 29 1.96 5.10 -7.60
N ARG A 30 1.15 4.33 -6.85
CA ARG A 30 1.44 2.93 -6.52
C ARG A 30 1.51 2.04 -7.76
N HIS A 31 0.56 2.20 -8.69
CA HIS A 31 0.56 1.42 -9.94
C HIS A 31 1.75 1.79 -10.82
N LYS A 32 2.04 3.10 -10.94
CA LYS A 32 3.22 3.58 -11.68
C LYS A 32 4.53 3.05 -11.09
N LEU A 33 4.67 3.03 -9.77
CA LEU A 33 5.82 2.40 -9.09
C LEU A 33 5.94 0.92 -9.44
N PHE A 34 4.83 0.17 -9.43
CA PHE A 34 4.86 -1.26 -9.74
C PHE A 34 5.25 -1.54 -11.18
N VAL A 35 4.66 -0.80 -12.13
CA VAL A 35 5.01 -0.92 -13.55
C VAL A 35 6.47 -0.57 -13.78
N GLY A 36 6.95 0.53 -13.18
CA GLY A 36 8.36 0.92 -13.25
C GLY A 36 9.30 -0.15 -12.68
N TYR A 37 8.93 -0.77 -11.55
CA TYR A 37 9.67 -1.88 -10.98
C TYR A 37 9.78 -3.06 -11.95
N ILE A 38 8.66 -3.50 -12.54
CA ILE A 38 8.64 -4.62 -13.50
C ILE A 38 9.57 -4.33 -14.68
N VAL A 39 9.46 -3.15 -15.28
CA VAL A 39 10.28 -2.78 -16.45
C VAL A 39 11.77 -2.81 -16.12
N ILE A 40 12.18 -2.19 -15.00
CA ILE A 40 13.59 -2.11 -14.60
C ILE A 40 14.13 -3.51 -14.27
N ILE A 41 13.39 -4.31 -13.50
CA ILE A 41 13.82 -5.64 -13.12
C ILE A 41 13.87 -6.58 -14.33
N SER A 42 12.89 -6.52 -15.24
CA SER A 42 12.91 -7.31 -16.47
C SER A 42 14.11 -6.97 -17.35
N ALA A 43 14.45 -5.68 -17.52
CA ALA A 43 15.63 -5.27 -18.28
C ALA A 43 16.93 -5.79 -17.62
N LEU A 44 17.01 -5.73 -16.30
CA LEU A 44 18.18 -6.21 -15.55
C LEU A 44 18.29 -7.74 -15.59
N TYR A 45 17.17 -8.46 -15.53
CA TYR A 45 17.13 -9.91 -15.74
C TYR A 45 17.58 -10.30 -17.15
N TYR A 46 17.07 -9.62 -18.17
CA TYR A 46 17.45 -9.84 -19.55
C TYR A 46 18.96 -9.63 -19.74
N PHE A 47 19.51 -8.56 -19.16
CA PHE A 47 20.95 -8.31 -19.15
C PHE A 47 21.72 -9.46 -18.49
N ILE A 48 21.33 -9.89 -17.29
CA ILE A 48 22.01 -10.99 -16.57
C ILE A 48 21.97 -12.29 -17.37
N ILE A 49 20.82 -12.66 -17.94
CA ILE A 49 20.67 -13.90 -18.72
C ILE A 49 21.50 -13.85 -20.01
N THR A 50 21.50 -12.71 -20.70
CA THR A 50 22.31 -12.52 -21.91
C THR A 50 23.80 -12.56 -21.60
N TRP A 51 24.22 -11.98 -20.48
CA TRP A 51 25.61 -12.06 -20.02
C TRP A 51 26.02 -13.48 -19.61
N LEU A 52 25.08 -14.26 -19.05
CA LEU A 52 25.31 -15.67 -18.72
C LEU A 52 25.46 -16.57 -19.96
N SER A 53 24.83 -16.22 -21.09
CA SER A 53 24.87 -17.02 -22.32
C SER A 53 26.13 -16.76 -23.15
N GLN A 54 26.73 -15.57 -23.06
CA GLN A 54 27.98 -15.22 -23.74
C GLN A 54 29.22 -15.62 -22.92
N GLN A 55 29.54 -16.92 -22.91
CA GLN A 55 30.63 -17.46 -22.09
C GLN A 55 32.02 -16.89 -22.41
N GLU A 56 32.27 -16.43 -23.63
CA GLU A 56 33.56 -15.88 -24.05
C GLU A 56 33.90 -14.52 -23.42
N HIS A 57 32.89 -13.77 -22.97
CA HIS A 57 33.04 -12.44 -22.34
C HIS A 57 32.58 -12.42 -20.88
N TYR A 58 32.44 -13.59 -20.26
CA TYR A 58 31.91 -13.69 -18.91
C TYR A 58 32.90 -13.16 -17.87
N ASP A 59 32.54 -12.04 -17.25
CA ASP A 59 33.19 -11.53 -16.04
C ASP A 59 32.30 -11.81 -14.80
N PRO A 60 32.76 -12.65 -13.84
CA PRO A 60 32.03 -12.96 -12.62
C PRO A 60 31.82 -11.72 -11.73
N PHE A 61 32.68 -10.70 -11.81
CA PHE A 61 32.52 -9.47 -11.07
C PHE A 61 31.30 -8.68 -11.58
N ILE A 62 31.18 -8.49 -12.89
CA ILE A 62 30.05 -7.77 -13.53
C ILE A 62 28.73 -8.50 -13.23
N TYR A 63 28.74 -9.83 -13.28
CA TYR A 63 27.58 -10.65 -12.92
C TYR A 63 27.12 -10.43 -11.46
N LYS A 64 28.05 -10.55 -10.51
CA LYS A 64 27.75 -10.37 -9.07
C LYS A 64 27.32 -8.94 -8.76
N LEU A 65 27.97 -7.95 -9.37
CA LEU A 65 27.59 -6.54 -9.26
C LEU A 65 26.16 -6.31 -9.74
N SER A 66 25.79 -6.88 -10.89
CA SER A 66 24.43 -6.76 -11.47
C SER A 66 23.37 -7.36 -10.55
N CYS A 67 23.63 -8.54 -9.97
CA CYS A 67 22.75 -9.15 -8.97
C CYS A 67 22.62 -8.30 -7.69
N GLY A 68 23.71 -7.66 -7.25
CA GLY A 68 23.72 -6.72 -6.14
C GLY A 68 22.87 -5.48 -6.42
N VAL A 69 23.01 -4.89 -7.60
CA VAL A 69 22.18 -3.77 -8.06
C VAL A 69 20.69 -4.16 -8.13
N GLY A 70 20.36 -5.33 -8.67
CA GLY A 70 18.99 -5.84 -8.72
C GLY A 70 18.35 -6.01 -7.34
N SER A 71 19.12 -6.53 -6.39
CA SER A 71 18.72 -6.65 -4.98
C SER A 71 18.48 -5.29 -4.34
N GLY A 72 19.42 -4.35 -4.52
CA GLY A 72 19.33 -2.99 -4.01
C GLY A 72 18.12 -2.22 -4.55
N LEU A 73 17.86 -2.32 -5.86
CA LEU A 73 16.68 -1.75 -6.49
C LEU A 73 15.39 -2.36 -5.93
N SER A 74 15.32 -3.67 -5.78
CA SER A 74 14.13 -4.34 -5.22
C SER A 74 13.83 -3.88 -3.78
N ILE A 75 14.88 -3.70 -2.96
CA ILE A 75 14.75 -3.13 -1.62
C ILE A 75 14.28 -1.67 -1.67
N LEU A 76 14.84 -0.85 -2.57
CA LEU A 76 14.42 0.54 -2.74
C LEU A 76 12.94 0.65 -3.11
N PHE A 77 12.48 -0.13 -4.09
CA PHE A 77 11.07 -0.16 -4.50
C PHE A 77 10.15 -0.66 -3.37
N PHE A 78 10.60 -1.62 -2.57
CA PHE A 78 9.88 -2.05 -1.38
C PHE A 78 9.68 -0.91 -0.38
N PHE A 79 10.72 -0.14 -0.06
CA PHE A 79 10.61 1.01 0.84
C PHE A 79 9.74 2.14 0.27
N LEU A 80 9.84 2.42 -1.03
CA LEU A 80 8.97 3.39 -1.70
C LEU A 80 7.49 2.98 -1.63
N ASN A 81 7.19 1.70 -1.85
CA ASN A 81 5.85 1.18 -1.70
C ASN A 81 5.36 1.24 -0.25
N LEU A 82 6.20 0.88 0.73
CA LEU A 82 5.87 1.01 2.15
C LEU A 82 5.52 2.44 2.53
N ARG A 83 6.34 3.42 2.11
CA ARG A 83 6.08 4.84 2.35
C ARG A 83 4.77 5.29 1.71
N ASN A 84 4.51 4.91 0.46
CA ASN A 84 3.28 5.26 -0.23
C ASN A 84 2.04 4.72 0.51
N ASN A 85 2.10 3.47 0.97
CA ASN A 85 1.02 2.87 1.76
C ASN A 85 0.81 3.59 3.10
N GLN A 86 1.87 3.99 3.80
CA GLN A 86 1.76 4.79 5.03
C GLN A 86 1.07 6.13 4.77
N VAL A 87 1.35 6.77 3.63
CA VAL A 87 0.73 8.05 3.25
C VAL A 87 -0.76 7.87 2.97
N ILE A 88 -1.14 6.90 2.13
CA ILE A 88 -2.55 6.57 1.86
C ILE A 88 -3.32 6.33 3.16
N TRP A 89 -2.73 5.55 4.06
CA TRP A 89 -3.33 5.24 5.35
C TRP A 89 -3.49 6.47 6.24
N ARG A 90 -2.50 7.38 6.27
CA ARG A 90 -2.58 8.63 7.02
C ARG A 90 -3.72 9.51 6.50
N TYR A 91 -3.91 9.60 5.19
CA TYR A 91 -5.04 10.33 4.60
C TYR A 91 -6.39 9.70 4.94
N GLN A 92 -6.50 8.38 4.87
CA GLN A 92 -7.72 7.66 5.26
C GLN A 92 -8.06 7.86 6.75
N ASN A 93 -7.05 7.78 7.62
CA ASN A 93 -7.23 7.99 9.06
C ASN A 93 -7.59 9.44 9.39
N ASN A 94 -6.99 10.41 8.69
CA ASN A 94 -7.37 11.82 8.82
C ASN A 94 -8.82 12.07 8.37
N GLY A 95 -9.25 11.46 7.26
CA GLY A 95 -10.64 11.52 6.80
C GLY A 95 -11.62 10.94 7.81
N TYR A 96 -11.30 9.78 8.38
CA TYR A 96 -12.10 9.17 9.46
C TYR A 96 -12.18 10.06 10.71
N MET A 97 -11.07 10.63 11.17
CA MET A 97 -11.06 11.52 12.34
C MET A 97 -11.83 12.81 12.09
N TYR A 98 -11.85 13.29 10.85
CA TYR A 98 -12.62 14.46 10.44
C TYR A 98 -14.12 14.17 10.41
N GLU A 99 -14.55 13.05 9.82
CA GLU A 99 -15.93 12.56 9.87
C GLU A 99 -16.42 12.35 11.31
N LYS A 100 -15.56 11.80 12.19
CA LYS A 100 -15.84 11.62 13.61
C LYS A 100 -16.04 12.95 14.35
N ARG A 101 -15.18 13.95 14.10
CA ARG A 101 -15.31 15.28 14.73
C ARG A 101 -16.58 16.03 14.34
N LEU A 102 -17.12 15.73 13.15
CA LEU A 102 -18.34 16.34 12.65
C LEU A 102 -19.62 15.63 13.10
N GLY A 103 -19.50 14.57 13.92
CA GLY A 103 -20.65 13.76 14.35
C GLY A 103 -21.29 12.96 13.21
N MET A 104 -20.61 12.82 12.07
CA MET A 104 -21.07 12.04 10.91
C MET A 104 -20.76 10.54 11.03
N ILE A 105 -20.31 10.11 12.20
CA ILE A 105 -20.07 8.71 12.56
C ILE A 105 -20.71 8.52 13.92
N ASP A 106 -21.94 8.03 13.92
CA ASP A 106 -22.64 7.67 15.14
C ASP A 106 -22.56 6.15 15.32
N ILE A 107 -21.70 5.68 16.23
CA ILE A 107 -21.41 4.24 16.40
C ILE A 107 -22.48 3.57 17.29
N ASP A 108 -23.26 4.37 18.02
CA ASP A 108 -24.25 3.93 19.01
C ASP A 108 -25.71 4.12 18.54
N SER A 109 -25.94 4.58 17.32
CA SER A 109 -27.27 4.72 16.71
C SER A 109 -27.70 3.44 15.98
N ASP A 110 -28.97 3.03 16.13
CA ASP A 110 -29.59 1.93 15.39
C ASP A 110 -29.59 2.15 13.86
N ASN A 111 -29.39 3.40 13.41
CA ASN A 111 -29.18 3.79 12.02
C ASN A 111 -27.96 4.71 11.94
N PRO A 112 -26.74 4.14 11.91
CA PRO A 112 -25.54 4.94 11.94
C PRO A 112 -25.38 5.68 10.61
N LEU A 113 -25.34 7.02 10.66
CA LEU A 113 -24.82 7.77 9.53
C LEU A 113 -23.33 7.43 9.46
N HIS A 114 -22.92 6.77 8.39
CA HIS A 114 -21.53 6.49 8.14
C HIS A 114 -21.06 7.35 6.98
N GLY A 115 -20.17 8.30 7.26
CA GLY A 115 -19.33 8.91 6.23
C GLY A 115 -18.59 7.83 5.42
N LEU A 116 -18.15 8.17 4.20
CA LEU A 116 -17.55 7.21 3.26
C LEU A 116 -16.32 6.50 3.86
N PHE A 117 -15.53 7.20 4.69
CA PHE A 117 -14.36 6.61 5.34
C PHE A 117 -14.75 5.72 6.52
N GLY A 118 -15.75 6.12 7.31
CA GLY A 118 -16.40 5.28 8.31
C GLY A 118 -16.95 3.97 7.72
N ALA A 119 -17.73 4.05 6.65
CA ALA A 119 -18.29 2.90 5.94
C ALA A 119 -17.22 2.01 5.29
N MET A 120 -16.15 2.60 4.74
CA MET A 120 -15.02 1.83 4.18
C MET A 120 -14.23 1.06 5.25
N ILE A 121 -14.09 1.62 6.45
CA ILE A 121 -13.43 0.97 7.57
C ILE A 121 -14.35 -0.12 8.14
N GLU A 122 -15.63 0.19 8.33
CA GLU A 122 -16.62 -0.73 8.89
C GLU A 122 -16.92 -1.92 7.98
N LYS A 123 -17.13 -1.71 6.67
CA LYS A 123 -17.33 -2.79 5.68
C LYS A 123 -16.14 -3.75 5.64
N ARG A 124 -14.92 -3.24 5.84
CA ARG A 124 -13.70 -4.06 5.90
C ARG A 124 -13.53 -4.79 7.22
N ILE A 125 -13.96 -4.20 8.34
CA ILE A 125 -14.01 -4.88 9.63
C ILE A 125 -15.05 -6.02 9.58
N LYS A 126 -16.27 -5.73 9.10
CA LYS A 126 -17.36 -6.72 8.96
C LYS A 126 -16.97 -7.89 8.04
N GLN A 127 -16.39 -7.62 6.87
CA GLN A 127 -15.93 -8.66 5.94
C GLN A 127 -14.87 -9.62 6.54
N GLN A 128 -14.12 -9.21 7.58
CA GLN A 128 -13.13 -10.09 8.22
C GLN A 128 -13.61 -10.73 9.53
N VAL A 129 -14.61 -10.15 10.21
CA VAL A 129 -15.32 -10.81 11.32
C VAL A 129 -16.10 -12.02 10.80
N ASP A 130 -16.73 -11.93 9.63
CA ASP A 130 -17.43 -13.08 9.04
C ASP A 130 -16.48 -14.20 8.57
N SER A 131 -15.18 -13.89 8.37
CA SER A 131 -14.15 -14.87 8.02
C SER A 131 -13.59 -15.64 9.23
N LYS A 132 -13.84 -15.19 10.46
CA LYS A 132 -13.47 -15.91 11.70
C LYS A 132 -14.68 -15.93 12.62
N LYS A 133 -15.34 -17.09 12.73
CA LYS A 133 -16.36 -17.36 13.75
C LYS A 133 -15.78 -17.12 15.15
N THR A 134 -15.87 -15.89 15.65
CA THR A 134 -15.70 -15.53 17.07
C THR A 134 -16.46 -14.23 17.37
N PRO A 135 -17.01 -14.10 18.58
CA PRO A 135 -18.08 -13.15 18.88
C PRO A 135 -17.57 -11.71 18.93
N ARG A 136 -18.51 -10.78 18.75
CA ARG A 136 -18.38 -9.32 18.94
C ARG A 136 -17.56 -8.99 20.19
N ILE A 137 -16.25 -8.88 20.05
CA ILE A 137 -15.38 -8.28 21.05
C ILE A 137 -14.84 -7.03 20.40
N LYS A 138 -15.14 -5.89 21.04
CA LYS A 138 -14.70 -4.53 20.74
C LYS A 138 -13.31 -4.52 20.10
N MET A 139 -13.27 -4.65 18.77
CA MET A 139 -12.04 -4.58 18.02
C MET A 139 -11.65 -3.12 18.04
N GLN A 140 -10.65 -2.77 18.85
CA GLN A 140 -10.18 -1.40 18.89
C GLN A 140 -9.74 -1.02 17.49
N LEU A 141 -10.09 0.18 17.05
CA LEU A 141 -9.76 0.71 15.72
C LEU A 141 -8.27 0.51 15.38
N LYS A 142 -7.38 0.56 16.39
CA LYS A 142 -5.96 0.21 16.25
C LYS A 142 -5.70 -1.22 15.74
N ASP A 143 -6.44 -2.21 16.22
CA ASP A 143 -6.26 -3.63 15.86
C ASP A 143 -6.80 -3.91 14.46
N ALA A 144 -7.89 -3.24 14.09
CA ALA A 144 -8.43 -3.26 12.72
C ALA A 144 -7.50 -2.60 11.70
N LEU A 145 -6.89 -1.45 12.06
CA LEU A 145 -5.92 -0.79 11.19
C LEU A 145 -4.59 -1.56 11.11
N GLN A 146 -4.19 -2.30 12.15
CA GLN A 146 -3.01 -3.18 12.10
C GLN A 146 -3.22 -4.40 11.21
N LEU A 147 -4.38 -5.07 11.28
CA LEU A 147 -4.70 -6.20 10.40
C LEU A 147 -4.84 -5.78 8.92
N PHE A 148 -5.34 -4.58 8.65
CA PHE A 148 -5.49 -4.02 7.30
C PHE A 148 -4.15 -3.87 6.54
N ARG A 149 -3.03 -3.78 7.27
CA ARG A 149 -1.68 -3.69 6.71
C ARG A 149 -1.28 -4.94 5.91
N LEU A 150 -1.97 -6.07 6.08
CA LEU A 150 -1.52 -7.36 5.54
C LEU A 150 -2.14 -7.80 4.20
N THR A 151 -3.38 -7.46 3.83
CA THR A 151 -4.07 -8.20 2.74
C THR A 151 -3.87 -7.64 1.33
N HIS A 152 -4.18 -6.37 1.05
CA HIS A 152 -3.98 -5.79 -0.29
C HIS A 152 -2.60 -5.14 -0.49
N VAL A 153 -1.97 -4.71 0.61
CA VAL A 153 -0.58 -4.22 0.64
C VAL A 153 0.39 -5.41 0.61
N GLY A 154 -0.02 -6.57 1.11
CA GLY A 154 0.78 -7.79 1.14
C GLY A 154 1.19 -8.26 -0.25
N ILE A 155 0.25 -8.35 -1.20
CA ILE A 155 0.51 -8.94 -2.54
C ILE A 155 1.64 -8.22 -3.28
N MET A 156 1.61 -6.88 -3.33
CA MET A 156 2.70 -6.13 -3.97
C MET A 156 4.03 -6.24 -3.22
N ASN A 157 3.99 -6.27 -1.89
CA ASN A 157 5.18 -6.48 -1.07
C ASN A 157 5.83 -7.85 -1.33
N TRP A 158 5.03 -8.89 -1.57
CA TRP A 158 5.52 -10.20 -1.94
C TRP A 158 6.30 -10.18 -3.25
N PHE A 159 5.90 -9.39 -4.25
CA PHE A 159 6.67 -9.28 -5.50
C PHE A 159 8.08 -8.72 -5.28
N PHE A 160 8.23 -7.69 -4.44
CA PHE A 160 9.56 -7.15 -4.14
C PHE A 160 10.41 -8.14 -3.35
N ILE A 161 9.82 -8.86 -2.39
CA ILE A 161 10.51 -9.89 -1.59
C ILE A 161 10.97 -11.04 -2.50
N LEU A 162 10.09 -11.53 -3.39
CA LEU A 162 10.43 -12.56 -4.35
C LEU A 162 11.55 -12.13 -5.29
N GLY A 163 11.54 -10.87 -5.74
CA GLY A 163 12.62 -10.29 -6.55
C GLY A 163 13.97 -10.25 -5.81
N VAL A 164 13.98 -9.86 -4.53
CA VAL A 164 15.21 -9.90 -3.72
C VAL A 164 15.72 -11.34 -3.58
N ILE A 165 14.83 -12.28 -3.24
CA ILE A 165 15.20 -13.70 -3.10
C ILE A 165 15.77 -14.24 -4.41
N SER A 166 15.16 -13.92 -5.54
CA SER A 166 15.62 -14.41 -6.84
C SER A 166 16.99 -13.86 -7.23
N PHE A 167 17.31 -12.59 -6.93
CA PHE A 167 18.66 -12.05 -7.12
C PHE A 167 19.68 -12.65 -6.16
N ILE A 168 19.30 -12.93 -4.91
CA ILE A 168 20.16 -13.62 -3.94
C ILE A 168 20.48 -15.03 -4.44
N ILE A 169 19.48 -15.77 -4.92
CA ILE A 169 19.69 -17.11 -5.51
C ILE A 169 20.67 -17.02 -6.68
N LEU A 170 20.46 -16.09 -7.61
CA LEU A 170 21.38 -15.86 -8.73
C LEU A 170 22.79 -15.52 -8.25
N PHE A 171 22.93 -14.70 -7.23
CA PHE A 171 24.22 -14.31 -6.67
C PHE A 171 25.03 -15.52 -6.17
N PHE A 172 24.37 -16.54 -5.61
CA PHE A 172 25.00 -17.76 -5.10
C PHE A 172 25.03 -18.94 -6.09
N LEU A 173 24.31 -18.87 -7.21
CA LEU A 173 24.13 -19.98 -8.15
C LEU A 173 25.43 -20.40 -8.87
N ARG A 174 26.36 -19.47 -9.09
CA ARG A 174 27.61 -19.73 -9.84
C ARG A 174 28.81 -19.31 -8.98
N LYS A 175 29.56 -20.32 -8.50
CA LYS A 175 30.86 -20.15 -7.85
C LYS A 175 31.95 -19.98 -8.88
#